data_AF-A0A895YJ86-F1
#
_entry.id   AF-A0A895YJ86-F1
#
_cell.length_a   1.000
_cell.length_b   1.000
_cell.length_c   1.000
_cell.angle_alpha   90.00
_cell.angle_beta   90.00
_cell.angle_gamma   90.00
#
_symmetry.space_group_name_H-M   'P 1'
#
loop_
_entity.id
_entity.type
_entity.pdbx_description
1 polymer ?
#
loop_
_entity_poly.entity_id
_entity_poly.type
_entity_poly.pdbx_seq_one_letter_code
_entity_poly.pdbx_strand_id
1 'polypeptide(L)'
;MPHQDEQHPNSVPDNSVPDGDKLTEPMLEQLRSALSAAGASDDVLQLLDEPGTPTEILQRLVDAGVMPDEPASLEELIEEFEELLTPETSPLEAELAGAEFLAIARGDDDDNDQLAAVLTEVEQYGGASALGLLRVVAAISPSASIQQSATAAADRLAGTGLGDPPWVGKIGTPRPESCYGYVDSDQDQAVLATFRYGDETHALAVLIDGDLGGVRDVWVTDKPDELRDEFRADPDQFGAETELSAATAVGLLEQALTHEPCPVEEDEIDDVDIYLALLRQRLQLLAANAG
;
A
#
# COMPACT_ATOMS: atom_id res chain seq x y z
N MET A 1 9.85 67.36 23.11
CA MET A 1 9.10 67.51 24.38
C MET A 1 7.85 68.34 24.10
N PRO A 2 6.66 67.99 24.64
CA PRO A 2 6.28 66.91 25.58
C PRO A 2 5.38 65.81 24.91
N HIS A 3 5.39 64.51 25.28
CA HIS A 3 4.85 63.80 26.48
C HIS A 3 3.34 64.09 26.73
N GLN A 4 2.40 63.14 26.86
CA GLN A 4 2.33 61.90 27.68
C GLN A 4 1.27 60.91 27.10
N ASP A 5 1.50 59.57 27.17
CA ASP A 5 0.86 58.53 28.03
C ASP A 5 -0.65 58.30 27.78
N GLU A 6 -1.24 57.10 27.67
CA GLU A 6 -0.97 55.84 28.38
C GLU A 6 -1.84 54.68 27.81
N GLN A 7 -1.46 53.43 28.14
CA GLN A 7 -2.25 52.17 28.20
C GLN A 7 -2.27 51.20 26.99
N HIS A 8 -1.41 50.17 27.13
CA HIS A 8 -1.59 48.83 26.58
C HIS A 8 -2.89 48.18 27.06
N PRO A 9 -3.46 47.26 26.26
CA PRO A 9 -3.47 45.88 26.73
C PRO A 9 -2.81 44.92 25.71
N ASN A 10 -1.88 44.14 26.24
CA ASN A 10 -1.28 42.98 25.60
C ASN A 10 -2.37 41.92 25.45
N SER A 11 -2.89 41.71 24.24
CA SER A 11 -3.70 40.53 23.92
C SER A 11 -2.77 39.54 23.24
N VAL A 12 -2.24 38.62 24.03
CA VAL A 12 -1.59 37.40 23.52
C VAL A 12 -2.70 36.61 22.82
N PRO A 13 -2.55 36.27 21.52
CA PRO A 13 -3.47 35.33 20.89
C PRO A 13 -3.36 34.00 21.63
N ASP A 14 -4.52 33.53 22.09
CA ASP A 14 -4.74 32.21 22.69
C ASP A 14 -4.18 31.16 21.72
N ASN A 15 -3.04 30.58 22.10
CA ASN A 15 -2.36 29.55 21.34
C ASN A 15 -2.92 28.20 21.81
N SER A 16 -4.23 28.03 21.68
CA SER A 16 -4.90 26.76 21.91
C SER A 16 -4.46 25.83 20.78
N VAL A 17 -3.51 24.96 21.09
CA VAL A 17 -3.18 23.78 20.29
C VAL A 17 -4.49 22.99 20.10
N PRO A 18 -4.82 22.51 18.89
CA PRO A 18 -5.95 21.62 18.69
C PRO A 18 -5.80 20.39 19.61
N ASP A 19 -6.90 20.00 20.26
CA ASP A 19 -7.01 18.95 21.28
C ASP A 19 -6.86 17.55 20.65
N GLY A 20 -5.73 17.29 19.97
CA GLY A 20 -5.40 16.03 19.28
C GLY A 20 -4.99 14.89 20.21
N ASP A 21 -5.24 15.03 21.51
CA ASP A 21 -4.72 14.14 22.57
C ASP A 21 -5.87 13.45 23.34
N LYS A 22 -7.07 13.37 22.75
CA LYS A 22 -8.25 12.74 23.36
C LYS A 22 -8.93 11.76 22.40
N LEU A 23 -8.95 10.49 22.78
CA LEU A 23 -9.88 9.51 22.24
C LEU A 23 -11.27 9.95 22.65
N THR A 24 -12.14 10.14 21.66
CA THR A 24 -13.53 10.46 21.92
C THR A 24 -14.31 9.20 22.26
N GLU A 25 -15.43 9.34 22.96
CA GLU A 25 -16.33 8.21 23.31
C GLU A 25 -16.76 7.39 22.06
N PRO A 26 -17.05 8.02 20.90
CA PRO A 26 -17.28 7.30 19.65
C PRO A 26 -16.07 6.48 19.14
N MET A 27 -14.84 7.00 19.28
CA MET A 27 -13.63 6.28 18.86
C MET A 27 -13.36 5.06 19.74
N LEU A 28 -13.63 5.15 21.05
CA LEU A 28 -13.52 4.00 21.96
C LEU A 28 -14.58 2.93 21.66
N GLU A 29 -15.78 3.33 21.24
CA GLU A 29 -16.83 2.39 20.83
C GLU A 29 -16.48 1.70 19.51
N GLN A 30 -15.92 2.43 18.54
CA GLN A 30 -15.39 1.85 17.30
C GLN A 30 -14.24 0.87 17.58
N LEU A 31 -13.27 1.27 18.39
CA LEU A 31 -12.14 0.42 18.77
C LEU A 31 -12.60 -0.86 19.48
N ARG A 32 -13.58 -0.74 20.39
CA ARG A 32 -14.21 -1.90 21.04
C ARG A 32 -14.87 -2.85 20.04
N SER A 33 -15.58 -2.29 19.06
CA SER A 33 -16.23 -3.08 18.01
C SER A 33 -15.21 -3.82 17.16
N ALA A 34 -14.13 -3.15 16.74
CA ALA A 34 -13.05 -3.74 15.97
C ALA A 34 -12.36 -4.88 16.73
N LEU A 35 -11.99 -4.66 17.99
CA LEU A 35 -11.36 -5.69 18.83
C LEU A 35 -12.27 -6.89 19.05
N SER A 36 -13.57 -6.68 19.28
CA SER A 36 -14.52 -7.79 19.40
C SER A 36 -14.67 -8.58 18.11
N ALA A 37 -14.64 -7.92 16.95
CA ALA A 37 -14.69 -8.58 15.64
C ALA A 37 -13.43 -9.42 15.37
N ALA A 38 -12.27 -8.94 15.83
CA ALA A 38 -11.00 -9.66 15.79
C ALA A 38 -10.90 -10.81 16.83
N GLY A 39 -11.93 -11.03 17.64
CA GLY A 39 -11.97 -12.12 18.62
C GLY A 39 -11.20 -11.84 19.92
N ALA A 40 -10.97 -10.56 20.26
CA ALA A 40 -10.39 -10.17 21.53
C ALA A 40 -11.21 -10.69 22.72
N SER A 41 -10.53 -11.06 23.81
CA SER A 41 -11.19 -11.55 25.01
C SER A 41 -11.91 -10.43 25.78
N ASP A 42 -12.88 -10.80 26.63
CA ASP A 42 -13.55 -9.85 27.53
C ASP A 42 -12.57 -9.11 28.45
N ASP A 43 -11.44 -9.73 28.79
CA ASP A 43 -10.38 -9.11 29.59
C ASP A 43 -9.65 -8.01 28.81
N VAL A 44 -9.43 -8.20 27.51
CA VAL A 44 -8.87 -7.18 26.62
C VAL A 44 -9.85 -6.02 26.41
N LEU A 45 -11.14 -6.32 26.20
CA LEU A 45 -12.16 -5.30 26.00
C LEU A 45 -12.38 -4.43 27.25
N GLN A 46 -12.13 -4.97 28.45
CA GLN A 46 -12.18 -4.21 29.71
C GLN A 46 -11.04 -3.18 29.84
N LEU A 47 -9.91 -3.34 29.13
CA LEU A 47 -8.81 -2.37 29.15
C LEU A 47 -9.23 -1.00 28.59
N LEU A 48 -10.25 -0.98 27.71
CA LEU A 48 -10.83 0.25 27.15
C LEU A 48 -11.71 1.02 28.15
N ASP A 49 -12.19 0.34 29.20
CA ASP A 49 -13.01 0.97 30.26
C ASP A 49 -12.16 1.58 31.39
N GLU A 50 -10.86 1.26 31.41
CA GLU A 50 -9.95 1.78 32.41
C GLU A 50 -9.62 3.25 32.15
N PRO A 51 -9.72 4.14 33.16
CA PRO A 51 -9.39 5.55 32.98
C PRO A 51 -7.93 5.71 32.54
N GLY A 52 -7.70 6.49 31.49
CA GLY A 52 -6.36 6.79 30.99
C GLY A 52 -6.39 7.78 29.84
N THR A 53 -5.23 8.33 29.51
CA THR A 53 -5.04 9.05 28.25
C THR A 53 -5.10 8.08 27.07
N PRO A 54 -5.30 8.58 25.83
CA PRO A 54 -5.19 7.74 24.63
C PRO A 54 -3.93 6.89 24.58
N THR A 55 -2.79 7.49 24.89
CA THR A 55 -1.50 6.81 24.94
C THR A 55 -1.47 5.70 25.99
N GLU A 56 -2.06 5.93 27.18
CA GLU A 56 -2.14 4.90 28.23
C GLU A 56 -3.06 3.75 27.84
N ILE A 57 -4.16 4.02 27.12
CA ILE A 57 -5.08 3.00 26.61
C ILE A 57 -4.40 2.18 25.51
N LEU A 58 -3.74 2.84 24.55
CA LEU A 58 -2.98 2.16 23.49
C LEU A 58 -1.86 1.31 24.07
N GLN A 59 -1.09 1.82 25.05
CA GLN A 59 -0.04 1.06 25.73
C GLN A 59 -0.59 -0.19 26.44
N ARG A 60 -1.78 -0.14 27.03
CA ARG A 60 -2.40 -1.34 27.64
C ARG A 60 -2.77 -2.39 26.61
N LEU A 61 -3.25 -1.97 25.44
CA LEU A 61 -3.58 -2.88 24.35
C LEU A 61 -2.31 -3.53 23.77
N VAL A 62 -1.24 -2.77 23.68
CA VAL A 62 0.11 -3.25 23.36
C VAL A 62 0.61 -4.26 24.42
N ASP A 63 0.58 -3.90 25.70
CA ASP A 63 0.99 -4.77 26.81
C ASP A 63 0.16 -6.07 26.87
N ALA A 64 -1.08 -6.03 26.39
CA ALA A 64 -1.98 -7.18 26.29
C ALA A 64 -1.72 -8.05 25.04
N GLY A 65 -0.78 -7.67 24.17
CA GLY A 65 -0.47 -8.37 22.91
C GLY A 65 -1.59 -8.28 21.87
N VAL A 66 -2.43 -7.25 21.97
CA VAL A 66 -3.60 -7.04 21.12
C VAL A 66 -3.27 -6.13 19.95
N MET A 67 -2.37 -5.18 20.19
CA MET A 67 -1.76 -4.35 19.16
C MET A 67 -0.26 -4.65 19.11
N PRO A 68 0.38 -4.53 17.94
CA PRO A 68 1.84 -4.57 17.85
C PRO A 68 2.47 -3.44 18.68
N ASP A 69 3.58 -3.74 19.33
CA ASP A 69 4.33 -2.82 20.22
C ASP A 69 4.88 -1.61 19.44
N GLU A 70 5.28 -1.81 18.18
CA GLU A 70 5.74 -0.81 17.21
C GLU A 70 5.43 -1.30 15.78
N PRO A 71 5.43 -0.43 14.74
CA PRO A 71 5.50 -0.89 13.35
C PRO A 71 6.65 -1.88 13.18
N ALA A 72 6.47 -2.87 12.29
CA ALA A 72 7.47 -3.92 12.05
C ALA A 72 8.86 -3.29 11.86
N SER A 73 9.84 -3.80 12.60
CA SER A 73 11.21 -3.32 12.48
C SER A 73 11.76 -3.64 11.09
N LEU A 74 12.73 -2.85 10.63
CA LEU A 74 13.37 -3.13 9.33
C LEU A 74 13.99 -4.54 9.27
N GLU A 75 14.50 -5.04 10.40
CA GLU A 75 15.05 -6.41 10.49
C GLU A 75 13.95 -7.45 10.27
N GLU A 76 12.78 -7.30 10.90
CA GLU A 76 11.63 -8.19 10.71
C GLU A 76 11.15 -8.18 9.24
N LEU A 77 11.02 -7.00 8.64
CA LEU A 77 10.65 -6.85 7.22
C LEU A 77 11.66 -7.52 6.28
N ILE A 78 12.95 -7.48 6.62
CA ILE A 78 13.98 -8.19 5.85
C ILE A 78 13.86 -9.70 6.08
N GLU A 79 13.57 -10.16 7.29
CA GLU A 79 13.46 -11.58 7.62
C GLU A 79 12.26 -12.25 6.94
N GLU A 80 11.14 -11.56 6.77
CA GLU A 80 9.96 -12.05 6.04
C GLU A 80 10.29 -12.46 4.60
N PHE A 81 11.28 -11.83 3.97
CA PHE A 81 11.75 -12.21 2.64
C PHE A 81 12.41 -13.60 2.58
N GLU A 82 12.74 -14.24 3.71
CA GLU A 82 13.27 -15.61 3.74
C GLU A 82 12.30 -16.61 3.10
N GLU A 83 10.99 -16.45 3.34
CA GLU A 83 9.95 -17.32 2.79
C GLU A 83 9.84 -17.20 1.26
N LEU A 84 10.28 -16.07 0.71
CA LEU A 84 10.24 -15.76 -0.72
C LEU A 84 11.45 -16.31 -1.48
N LEU A 85 12.44 -16.88 -0.81
CA LEU A 85 13.67 -17.37 -1.46
C LEU A 85 13.49 -18.76 -2.11
N THR A 86 12.31 -19.36 -1.97
CA THR A 86 12.04 -20.72 -2.43
C THR A 86 11.80 -20.78 -3.95
N PRO A 87 12.08 -21.93 -4.60
CA PRO A 87 11.72 -22.15 -6.00
C PRO A 87 10.22 -22.08 -6.32
N GLU A 88 9.39 -22.29 -5.30
CA GLU A 88 7.93 -22.27 -5.41
C GLU A 88 7.36 -20.84 -5.41
N THR A 89 8.11 -19.86 -4.87
CA THR A 89 7.69 -18.47 -4.84
C THR A 89 7.58 -17.89 -6.26
N SER A 90 6.37 -17.44 -6.58
CA SER A 90 6.07 -16.76 -7.83
C SER A 90 6.69 -15.35 -7.86
N PRO A 91 6.98 -14.81 -9.05
CA PRO A 91 7.38 -13.40 -9.15
C PRO A 91 6.32 -12.44 -8.61
N LEU A 92 5.03 -12.81 -8.64
CA LEU A 92 3.96 -11.97 -8.12
C LEU A 92 4.04 -11.86 -6.59
N GLU A 93 4.19 -12.97 -5.87
CA GLU A 93 4.33 -12.95 -4.41
C GLU A 93 5.49 -12.06 -3.97
N ALA A 94 6.62 -12.13 -4.69
CA ALA A 94 7.76 -11.25 -4.43
C ALA A 94 7.41 -9.77 -4.68
N GLU A 95 6.65 -9.44 -5.73
CA GLU A 95 6.22 -8.06 -6.00
C GLU A 95 5.25 -7.54 -4.93
N LEU A 96 4.31 -8.36 -4.45
CA LEU A 96 3.36 -7.95 -3.42
C LEU A 96 4.07 -7.64 -2.10
N ALA A 97 4.96 -8.52 -1.65
CA ALA A 97 5.77 -8.27 -0.45
C ALA A 97 6.66 -7.03 -0.59
N GLY A 98 7.23 -6.78 -1.78
CA GLY A 98 7.99 -5.56 -2.01
C GLY A 98 7.15 -4.29 -2.11
N ALA A 99 5.90 -4.40 -2.57
CA ALA A 99 4.97 -3.27 -2.61
C ALA A 99 4.60 -2.84 -1.19
N GLU A 100 4.30 -3.80 -0.32
CA GLU A 100 4.06 -3.59 1.11
C GLU A 100 5.28 -2.98 1.80
N PHE A 101 6.48 -3.54 1.58
CA PHE A 101 7.71 -2.93 2.09
C PHE A 101 7.87 -1.47 1.63
N LEU A 102 7.57 -1.17 0.35
CA LEU A 102 7.72 0.18 -0.18
C LEU A 102 6.70 1.16 0.40
N ALA A 103 5.49 0.71 0.74
CA ALA A 103 4.49 1.51 1.44
C ALA A 103 5.00 1.84 2.85
N ILE A 104 5.37 0.82 3.62
CA ILE A 104 5.89 0.97 5.00
C ILE A 104 7.14 1.86 5.03
N ALA A 105 8.09 1.65 4.11
CA ALA A 105 9.39 2.32 4.14
C ALA A 105 9.34 3.80 3.69
N ARG A 106 8.32 4.23 2.94
CA ARG A 106 8.16 5.63 2.54
C ARG A 106 7.58 6.49 3.65
N GLY A 107 6.63 5.96 4.42
CA GLY A 107 5.83 6.75 5.37
C GLY A 107 5.10 7.91 4.69
N ASP A 108 4.71 8.91 5.48
CA ASP A 108 3.79 9.98 5.04
C ASP A 108 4.37 10.97 3.99
N ASP A 109 5.70 11.06 3.85
CA ASP A 109 6.35 12.19 3.15
C ASP A 109 6.89 11.86 1.72
N ASP A 110 6.67 10.64 1.18
CA ASP A 110 7.17 10.16 -0.14
C ASP A 110 8.63 10.60 -0.44
N ASP A 111 9.48 10.56 0.60
CA ASP A 111 10.85 11.05 0.54
C ASP A 111 11.82 9.97 0.05
N ASN A 112 12.32 10.15 -1.17
CA ASN A 112 13.31 9.27 -1.77
C ASN A 112 14.65 9.25 -1.00
N ASP A 113 15.01 10.31 -0.28
CA ASP A 113 16.26 10.33 0.50
C ASP A 113 16.13 9.42 1.74
N GLN A 114 14.96 9.38 2.38
CA GLN A 114 14.66 8.45 3.46
C GLN A 114 14.67 6.99 2.95
N LEU A 115 13.97 6.71 1.84
CA LEU A 115 13.97 5.36 1.28
C LEU A 115 15.39 4.92 0.87
N ALA A 116 16.22 5.82 0.34
CA ALA A 116 17.62 5.50 0.02
C ALA A 116 18.46 5.18 1.28
N ALA A 117 18.18 5.83 2.42
CA ALA A 117 18.79 5.49 3.70
C ALA A 117 18.38 4.09 4.17
N VAL A 118 17.08 3.76 4.09
CA VAL A 118 16.57 2.41 4.40
C VAL A 118 17.26 1.35 3.55
N LEU A 119 17.40 1.56 2.24
CA LEU A 119 18.10 0.59 1.37
C LEU A 119 19.58 0.41 1.73
N THR A 120 20.20 1.45 2.30
CA THR A 120 21.58 1.36 2.82
C THR A 120 21.64 0.48 4.06
N GLU A 121 20.61 0.51 4.91
CA GLU A 121 20.47 -0.36 6.08
C GLU A 121 20.18 -1.81 5.67
N VAL A 122 19.29 -2.03 4.69
CA VAL A 122 19.05 -3.36 4.10
C VAL A 122 20.34 -3.96 3.56
N GLU A 123 21.17 -3.18 2.85
CA GLU A 123 22.48 -3.64 2.39
C GLU A 123 23.42 -4.02 3.55
N GLN A 124 23.42 -3.24 4.64
CA GLN A 124 24.27 -3.50 5.80
C GLN A 124 23.83 -4.75 6.56
N TYR A 125 22.54 -5.03 6.62
CA TYR A 125 22.00 -6.29 7.17
C TYR A 125 22.55 -7.49 6.39
N GLY A 126 22.49 -7.41 5.06
CA GLY A 126 23.08 -8.39 4.15
C GLY A 126 22.38 -9.76 4.16
N GLY A 127 22.99 -10.75 3.52
CA GLY A 127 22.37 -12.08 3.39
C GLY A 127 21.34 -12.18 2.27
N ALA A 128 20.69 -13.34 2.17
CA ALA A 128 19.86 -13.69 1.02
C ALA A 128 18.52 -12.93 1.01
N SER A 129 17.89 -12.72 2.16
CA SER A 129 16.63 -11.98 2.27
C SER A 129 16.80 -10.51 1.91
N ALA A 130 17.86 -9.85 2.41
CA ALA A 130 18.22 -8.49 2.01
C ALA A 130 18.50 -8.37 0.50
N LEU A 131 19.21 -9.35 -0.08
CA LEU A 131 19.42 -9.40 -1.53
C LEU A 131 18.07 -9.52 -2.28
N GLY A 132 17.18 -10.41 -1.84
CA GLY A 132 15.83 -10.56 -2.39
C GLY A 132 15.06 -9.25 -2.36
N LEU A 133 14.96 -8.61 -1.19
CA LEU A 133 14.27 -7.34 -1.02
C LEU A 133 14.82 -6.26 -1.96
N LEU A 134 16.15 -6.09 -2.02
CA LEU A 134 16.78 -5.12 -2.93
C LEU A 134 16.49 -5.42 -4.41
N ARG A 135 16.40 -6.70 -4.80
CA ARG A 135 16.01 -7.09 -6.16
C ARG A 135 14.57 -6.75 -6.48
N VAL A 136 13.65 -6.91 -5.53
CA VAL A 136 12.26 -6.49 -5.72
C VAL A 136 12.16 -4.98 -5.86
N VAL A 137 12.75 -4.22 -4.91
CA VAL A 137 12.72 -2.76 -4.96
C VAL A 137 13.32 -2.23 -6.25
N ALA A 138 14.41 -2.82 -6.72
CA ALA A 138 15.01 -2.48 -8.01
C ALA A 138 14.07 -2.68 -9.21
N ALA A 139 13.15 -3.65 -9.14
CA ALA A 139 12.26 -4.00 -10.22
C ALA A 139 10.95 -3.20 -10.23
N ILE A 140 10.38 -2.90 -9.06
CA ILE A 140 9.03 -2.34 -8.95
C ILE A 140 8.96 -0.90 -8.43
N SER A 141 10.05 -0.34 -7.91
CA SER A 141 10.03 1.04 -7.41
C SER A 141 9.62 2.02 -8.52
N PRO A 142 8.73 2.99 -8.24
CA PRO A 142 8.34 4.01 -9.23
C PRO A 142 9.46 5.04 -9.48
N SER A 143 10.45 5.11 -8.59
CA SER A 143 11.52 6.10 -8.64
C SER A 143 12.79 5.52 -9.26
N ALA A 144 13.21 6.09 -10.40
CA ALA A 144 14.40 5.64 -11.12
C ALA A 144 15.69 5.73 -10.29
N SER A 145 15.80 6.72 -9.38
CA SER A 145 16.95 6.83 -8.48
C SER A 145 16.95 5.71 -7.45
N ILE A 146 15.79 5.36 -6.89
CA ILE A 146 15.64 4.24 -5.95
C ILE A 146 15.92 2.91 -6.65
N GLN A 147 15.39 2.70 -7.86
CA GLN A 147 15.70 1.51 -8.67
C GLN A 147 17.22 1.35 -8.87
N GLN A 148 17.91 2.44 -9.21
CA GLN A 148 19.36 2.44 -9.41
C GLN A 148 20.13 2.16 -8.11
N SER A 149 19.73 2.77 -7.00
CA SER A 149 20.33 2.55 -5.68
C SER A 149 20.15 1.11 -5.22
N ALA A 150 18.94 0.56 -5.32
CA ALA A 150 18.63 -0.82 -4.97
C ALA A 150 19.39 -1.82 -5.86
N THR A 151 19.46 -1.58 -7.18
CA THR A 151 20.27 -2.39 -8.11
C THR A 151 21.73 -2.42 -7.69
N ALA A 152 22.32 -1.24 -7.40
CA ALA A 152 23.72 -1.14 -7.03
C ALA A 152 24.02 -1.84 -5.69
N ALA A 153 23.11 -1.77 -4.72
CA ALA A 153 23.22 -2.46 -3.43
C ALA A 153 23.09 -3.99 -3.61
N ALA A 154 22.09 -4.44 -4.37
CA ALA A 154 21.91 -5.86 -4.70
C ALA A 154 23.15 -6.46 -5.39
N ASP A 155 23.73 -5.73 -6.37
CA ASP A 155 24.92 -6.18 -7.08
C ASP A 155 26.15 -6.29 -6.15
N ARG A 156 26.26 -5.41 -5.14
CA ARG A 156 27.32 -5.51 -4.12
C ARG A 156 27.13 -6.73 -3.24
N LEU A 157 25.90 -7.01 -2.78
CA LEU A 157 25.59 -8.22 -2.02
C LEU A 157 25.83 -9.50 -2.84
N ALA A 158 25.36 -9.55 -4.08
CA ALA A 158 25.62 -10.67 -4.99
C ALA A 158 27.12 -10.89 -5.22
N GLY A 159 27.90 -9.80 -5.29
CA GLY A 159 29.37 -9.83 -5.38
C GLY A 159 30.08 -10.52 -4.21
N THR A 160 29.39 -10.74 -3.08
CA THR A 160 29.90 -11.52 -1.93
C THR A 160 29.74 -13.04 -2.08
N GLY A 161 29.06 -13.50 -3.14
CA GLY A 161 28.81 -14.91 -3.43
C GLY A 161 27.38 -15.38 -3.14
N LEU A 162 26.47 -14.46 -2.79
CA LEU A 162 25.04 -14.73 -2.68
C LEU A 162 24.43 -14.97 -4.08
N GLY A 163 23.53 -15.95 -4.18
CA GLY A 163 22.79 -16.22 -5.41
C GLY A 163 21.48 -15.44 -5.45
N ASP A 164 21.08 -15.01 -6.65
CA ASP A 164 19.77 -14.39 -6.84
C ASP A 164 18.63 -15.40 -6.60
N PRO A 165 17.51 -14.97 -5.98
CA PRO A 165 16.30 -15.78 -5.91
C PRO A 165 15.76 -16.22 -7.28
N PRO A 166 15.03 -17.36 -7.37
CA PRO A 166 14.58 -17.94 -8.64
C PRO A 166 13.68 -17.02 -9.49
N TRP A 167 12.95 -16.10 -8.86
CA TRP A 167 12.01 -15.18 -9.53
C TRP A 167 12.66 -13.90 -10.07
N VAL A 168 13.90 -13.56 -9.69
CA VAL A 168 14.58 -12.29 -10.07
C VAL A 168 14.67 -12.11 -11.59
N GLY A 169 14.83 -13.20 -12.35
CA GLY A 169 14.92 -13.11 -13.80
C GLY A 169 13.61 -12.74 -14.51
N LYS A 170 12.48 -12.72 -13.79
CA LYS A 170 11.14 -12.50 -14.34
C LYS A 170 10.43 -11.30 -13.74
N ILE A 171 10.77 -10.91 -12.51
CA ILE A 171 10.07 -9.86 -11.76
C ILE A 171 9.95 -8.54 -12.54
N GLY A 172 8.83 -7.82 -12.35
CA GLY A 172 8.54 -6.55 -13.04
C GLY A 172 8.17 -6.68 -14.50
N THR A 173 8.11 -7.89 -15.06
CA THR A 173 7.88 -8.12 -16.50
C THR A 173 6.77 -9.11 -16.82
N PRO A 174 5.60 -9.07 -16.14
CA PRO A 174 4.52 -9.95 -16.53
C PRO A 174 3.97 -9.53 -17.90
N ARG A 175 3.49 -10.51 -18.67
CA ARG A 175 2.88 -10.24 -19.97
C ARG A 175 1.43 -9.79 -19.79
N PRO A 176 1.02 -8.61 -20.29
CA PRO A 176 -0.39 -8.22 -20.26
C PRO A 176 -1.25 -9.15 -21.12
N GLU A 177 -2.50 -9.38 -20.72
CA GLU A 177 -3.45 -10.23 -21.42
C GLU A 177 -4.74 -9.49 -21.79
N SER A 178 -5.82 -9.71 -21.05
CA SER A 178 -7.15 -9.16 -21.30
C SER A 178 -7.49 -8.05 -20.31
N CYS A 179 -8.35 -7.11 -20.73
CA CYS A 179 -8.90 -6.08 -19.88
C CYS A 179 -10.43 -6.17 -19.87
N TYR A 180 -11.03 -5.91 -18.72
CA TYR A 180 -12.48 -5.92 -18.53
C TYR A 180 -12.91 -4.65 -17.81
N GLY A 181 -14.09 -4.16 -18.15
CA GLY A 181 -14.68 -2.96 -17.61
C GLY A 181 -16.06 -3.26 -17.03
N TYR A 182 -16.38 -2.53 -15.98
CA TYR A 182 -17.59 -2.64 -15.19
C TYR A 182 -18.04 -1.22 -14.84
N VAL A 183 -19.34 -0.97 -14.88
CA VAL A 183 -19.91 0.33 -14.49
C VAL A 183 -21.15 0.05 -13.66
N ASP A 184 -21.10 0.40 -12.38
CA ASP A 184 -22.21 0.14 -11.47
C ASP A 184 -23.35 1.17 -11.61
N SER A 185 -24.35 1.06 -10.74
CA SER A 185 -25.49 1.97 -10.74
C SER A 185 -25.14 3.39 -10.34
N ASP A 186 -24.09 3.57 -9.53
CA ASP A 186 -23.61 4.85 -9.03
C ASP A 186 -22.61 5.52 -10.00
N GLN A 187 -22.31 4.85 -11.11
CA GLN A 187 -21.38 5.27 -12.18
C GLN A 187 -19.90 5.13 -11.81
N ASP A 188 -19.59 4.45 -10.70
CA ASP A 188 -18.23 4.01 -10.42
C ASP A 188 -17.80 2.99 -11.48
N GLN A 189 -16.53 3.05 -11.86
CA GLN A 189 -15.98 2.21 -12.92
C GLN A 189 -14.92 1.27 -12.35
N ALA A 190 -15.10 -0.03 -12.52
CA ALA A 190 -14.01 -0.97 -12.25
C ALA A 190 -13.32 -1.40 -13.55
N VAL A 191 -11.99 -1.35 -13.55
CA VAL A 191 -11.12 -1.86 -14.62
C VAL A 191 -10.32 -3.03 -14.07
N LEU A 192 -10.49 -4.20 -14.68
CA LEU A 192 -9.72 -5.41 -14.36
C LEU A 192 -8.75 -5.70 -15.50
N ALA A 193 -7.44 -5.60 -15.25
CA ALA A 193 -6.41 -5.95 -16.22
C ALA A 193 -5.67 -7.23 -15.78
N THR A 194 -5.62 -8.22 -16.67
CA THR A 194 -4.95 -9.50 -16.42
C THR A 194 -3.51 -9.52 -16.94
N PHE A 195 -2.65 -10.21 -16.20
CA PHE A 195 -1.21 -10.29 -16.43
C PHE A 195 -0.73 -11.72 -16.17
N ARG A 196 0.34 -12.13 -16.85
CA ARG A 196 0.86 -13.51 -16.73
C ARG A 196 2.36 -13.57 -16.47
N TYR A 197 2.73 -14.40 -15.49
CA TYR A 197 4.09 -14.91 -15.29
C TYR A 197 4.14 -16.41 -15.64
N GLY A 198 4.75 -16.76 -16.77
CA GLY A 198 4.79 -18.18 -17.18
C GLY A 198 3.39 -18.73 -17.42
N ASP A 199 2.93 -19.63 -16.54
CA ASP A 199 1.59 -20.24 -16.57
C ASP A 199 0.63 -19.65 -15.53
N GLU A 200 1.09 -18.74 -14.67
CA GLU A 200 0.32 -18.11 -13.60
C GLU A 200 -0.26 -16.77 -14.07
N THR A 201 -1.59 -16.65 -14.08
CA THR A 201 -2.29 -15.41 -14.39
C THR A 201 -2.79 -14.77 -13.10
N HIS A 202 -2.60 -13.45 -12.98
CA HIS A 202 -3.18 -12.60 -11.95
C HIS A 202 -3.91 -11.42 -12.60
N ALA A 203 -4.64 -10.66 -11.81
CA ALA A 203 -5.18 -9.39 -12.23
C ALA A 203 -4.88 -8.28 -11.25
N LEU A 204 -4.78 -7.08 -11.79
CA LEU A 204 -4.87 -5.83 -11.05
C LEU A 204 -6.25 -5.24 -11.33
N ALA A 205 -7.03 -5.04 -10.28
CA ALA A 205 -8.34 -4.43 -10.31
C ALA A 205 -8.23 -3.00 -9.80
N VAL A 206 -8.94 -2.07 -10.44
CA VAL A 206 -8.96 -0.65 -10.05
C VAL A 206 -10.40 -0.21 -10.02
N LEU A 207 -10.83 0.36 -8.89
CA LEU A 207 -12.10 1.07 -8.78
C LEU A 207 -11.84 2.57 -8.96
N ILE A 208 -12.60 3.19 -9.86
CA ILE A 208 -12.54 4.61 -10.18
C ILE A 208 -13.85 5.23 -9.74
N ASP A 209 -13.77 6.25 -8.89
CA ASP A 209 -14.93 6.99 -8.40
C ASP A 209 -15.62 7.74 -9.55
N GLY A 210 -16.94 7.60 -9.67
CA GLY A 210 -17.74 8.18 -10.74
C GLY A 210 -17.85 9.71 -10.68
N ASP A 211 -17.76 10.31 -9.49
CA ASP A 211 -17.93 11.74 -9.25
C ASP A 211 -16.60 12.50 -9.24
N LEU A 212 -15.59 11.94 -8.58
CA LEU A 212 -14.25 12.50 -8.43
C LEU A 212 -13.31 12.10 -9.57
N GLY A 213 -13.56 10.96 -10.20
CA GLY A 213 -12.74 10.42 -11.29
C GLY A 213 -11.38 9.88 -10.86
N GLY A 214 -11.08 9.85 -9.56
CA GLY A 214 -9.83 9.33 -9.00
C GLY A 214 -9.85 7.84 -8.75
N VAL A 215 -8.67 7.27 -8.46
CA VAL A 215 -8.55 5.89 -7.98
C VAL A 215 -9.11 5.84 -6.57
N ARG A 216 -10.24 5.14 -6.41
CA ARG A 216 -10.87 4.87 -5.12
C ARG A 216 -10.25 3.67 -4.45
N ASP A 217 -10.01 2.61 -5.21
CA ASP A 217 -9.42 1.36 -4.72
C ASP A 217 -8.55 0.70 -5.80
N VAL A 218 -7.54 -0.07 -5.39
CA VAL A 218 -6.68 -0.84 -6.29
C VAL A 218 -6.09 -2.06 -5.59
N TRP A 219 -6.44 -3.25 -6.05
CA TRP A 219 -5.97 -4.49 -5.44
C TRP A 219 -5.52 -5.51 -6.48
N VAL A 220 -4.87 -6.57 -6.00
CA VAL A 220 -4.36 -7.67 -6.83
C VAL A 220 -5.04 -8.97 -6.44
N THR A 221 -5.34 -9.81 -7.44
CA THR A 221 -5.81 -11.18 -7.23
C THR A 221 -5.05 -12.17 -8.10
N ASP A 222 -4.71 -13.32 -7.54
CA ASP A 222 -4.18 -14.49 -8.25
C ASP A 222 -5.29 -15.37 -8.86
N LYS A 223 -6.57 -15.01 -8.63
CA LYS A 223 -7.75 -15.74 -9.11
C LYS A 223 -8.69 -14.84 -9.92
N PRO A 224 -8.21 -14.29 -11.06
CA PRO A 224 -8.97 -13.33 -11.84
C PRO A 224 -10.30 -13.88 -12.36
N ASP A 225 -10.41 -15.18 -12.65
CA ASP A 225 -11.67 -15.77 -13.10
C ASP A 225 -12.69 -15.90 -11.97
N GLU A 226 -12.27 -16.17 -10.73
CA GLU A 226 -13.17 -16.21 -9.56
C GLU A 226 -13.74 -14.81 -9.29
N LEU A 227 -12.89 -13.77 -9.31
CA LEU A 227 -13.32 -12.38 -9.16
C LEU A 227 -14.31 -11.96 -10.26
N ARG A 228 -14.06 -12.36 -11.51
CA ARG A 228 -14.99 -12.09 -12.62
C ARG A 228 -16.32 -12.82 -12.46
N ASP A 229 -16.30 -14.06 -11.98
CA ASP A 229 -17.52 -14.82 -11.72
C ASP A 229 -18.34 -14.19 -10.59
N GLU A 230 -17.68 -13.65 -9.56
CA GLU A 230 -18.32 -12.86 -8.50
C GLU A 230 -18.99 -11.61 -9.06
N PHE A 231 -18.27 -10.80 -9.86
CA PHE A 231 -18.84 -9.58 -10.44
C PHE A 231 -20.03 -9.87 -11.36
N ARG A 232 -19.98 -10.96 -12.14
CA ARG A 232 -21.10 -11.38 -12.98
C ARG A 232 -22.30 -11.91 -12.21
N ALA A 233 -22.08 -12.41 -10.98
CA ALA A 233 -23.16 -12.94 -10.16
C ALA A 233 -24.05 -11.81 -9.61
N ASP A 234 -23.51 -10.60 -9.45
CA ASP A 234 -24.24 -9.41 -8.99
C ASP A 234 -24.04 -8.20 -9.93
N PRO A 235 -24.65 -8.20 -11.13
CA PRO A 235 -24.52 -7.10 -12.08
C PRO A 235 -25.26 -5.83 -11.64
N ASP A 236 -26.11 -5.89 -10.60
CA ASP A 236 -26.73 -4.69 -10.04
C ASP A 236 -25.71 -3.94 -9.17
N GLN A 237 -24.85 -4.68 -8.45
CA GLN A 237 -23.75 -4.11 -7.65
C GLN A 237 -22.54 -3.70 -8.51
N PHE A 238 -22.11 -4.55 -9.45
CA PHE A 238 -20.86 -4.32 -10.19
C PHE A 238 -21.07 -3.85 -11.63
N GLY A 239 -22.29 -3.89 -12.15
CA GLY A 239 -22.55 -3.64 -13.56
C GLY A 239 -22.24 -4.83 -14.48
N ALA A 240 -22.59 -4.68 -15.75
CA ALA A 240 -22.35 -5.72 -16.75
C ALA A 240 -20.89 -5.71 -17.24
N GLU A 241 -20.24 -6.88 -17.23
CA GLU A 241 -18.89 -7.04 -17.78
C GLU A 241 -18.83 -6.62 -19.26
N THR A 242 -17.85 -5.79 -19.58
CA THR A 242 -17.50 -5.41 -20.96
C THR A 242 -16.02 -5.73 -21.21
N GLU A 243 -15.71 -6.44 -22.29
CA GLU A 243 -14.32 -6.61 -22.72
C GLU A 243 -13.76 -5.28 -23.22
N LEU A 244 -12.62 -4.85 -22.68
CA LEU A 244 -11.95 -3.62 -23.05
C LEU A 244 -10.74 -3.92 -23.94
N SER A 245 -10.53 -3.07 -24.95
CA SER A 245 -9.23 -3.04 -25.61
C SER A 245 -8.17 -2.50 -24.64
N ALA A 246 -6.92 -2.95 -24.79
CA ALA A 246 -5.80 -2.43 -23.99
C ALA A 246 -5.71 -0.89 -24.07
N ALA A 247 -5.93 -0.30 -25.25
CA ALA A 247 -5.93 1.16 -25.44
C ALA A 247 -7.06 1.86 -24.65
N THR A 248 -8.24 1.23 -24.56
CA THR A 248 -9.35 1.76 -23.78
C THR A 248 -9.04 1.69 -22.28
N ALA A 249 -8.55 0.55 -21.79
CA ALA A 249 -8.17 0.38 -20.39
C ALA A 249 -7.08 1.36 -19.99
N VAL A 250 -6.04 1.54 -20.83
CA VAL A 250 -4.98 2.53 -20.62
C VAL A 250 -5.56 3.93 -20.51
N GLY A 251 -6.45 4.34 -21.44
CA GLY A 251 -7.06 5.66 -21.41
C GLY A 251 -7.87 5.95 -20.14
N LEU A 252 -8.63 4.96 -19.64
CA LEU A 252 -9.39 5.08 -18.39
C LEU A 252 -8.45 5.23 -17.18
N LEU A 253 -7.45 4.36 -17.07
CA LEU A 253 -6.50 4.37 -15.96
C LEU A 253 -5.60 5.61 -15.97
N GLU A 254 -5.13 6.05 -17.13
CA GLU A 254 -4.37 7.29 -17.27
C GLU A 254 -5.22 8.49 -16.83
N GLN A 255 -6.50 8.54 -17.22
CA GLN A 255 -7.40 9.60 -16.80
C GLN A 255 -7.61 9.59 -15.28
N ALA A 256 -7.81 8.42 -14.68
CA ALA A 256 -7.97 8.29 -13.23
C ALA A 256 -6.74 8.80 -12.47
N LEU A 257 -5.54 8.44 -12.93
CA LEU A 257 -4.28 8.88 -12.34
C LEU A 257 -3.97 10.38 -12.53
N THR A 258 -4.78 11.12 -13.29
CA THR A 258 -4.69 12.61 -13.32
C THR A 258 -5.44 13.28 -12.17
N HIS A 259 -6.29 12.54 -11.47
CA HIS A 259 -7.01 12.99 -10.28
C HIS A 259 -6.28 12.49 -9.03
N GLU A 260 -6.51 13.16 -7.90
CA GLU A 260 -6.01 12.69 -6.61
C GLU A 260 -6.72 11.37 -6.26
N PRO A 261 -5.99 10.34 -5.77
CA PRO A 261 -6.63 9.15 -5.21
C PRO A 261 -7.63 9.54 -4.12
N CYS A 262 -8.74 8.81 -4.07
CA CYS A 262 -9.88 9.12 -3.21
C CYS A 262 -10.42 7.87 -2.50
N PRO A 263 -9.58 7.09 -1.80
CA PRO A 263 -10.07 6.01 -0.96
C PRO A 263 -10.88 6.57 0.22
N VAL A 264 -11.89 5.82 0.66
CA VAL A 264 -12.82 6.18 1.73
C VAL A 264 -12.76 5.18 2.87
N GLU A 265 -12.78 3.89 2.55
CA GLU A 265 -12.72 2.80 3.53
C GLU A 265 -11.27 2.46 3.92
N GLU A 266 -11.07 1.83 5.07
CA GLU A 266 -9.73 1.54 5.61
C GLU A 266 -8.92 0.60 4.69
N ASP A 267 -9.57 -0.42 4.15
CA ASP A 267 -8.98 -1.33 3.17
C ASP A 267 -8.63 -0.63 1.85
N GLU A 268 -9.50 0.26 1.36
CA GLU A 268 -9.23 1.08 0.16
C GLU A 268 -7.99 1.97 0.37
N ILE A 269 -7.80 2.53 1.59
CA ILE A 269 -6.65 3.37 1.91
C ILE A 269 -5.36 2.54 1.87
N ASP A 270 -5.35 1.38 2.52
CA ASP A 270 -4.19 0.48 2.55
C ASP A 270 -3.84 -0.02 1.14
N ASP A 271 -4.86 -0.45 0.37
CA ASP A 271 -4.69 -0.96 -0.99
C ASP A 271 -4.15 0.11 -1.94
N VAL A 272 -4.65 1.35 -1.84
CA VAL A 272 -4.10 2.48 -2.61
C VAL A 272 -2.65 2.79 -2.20
N ASP A 273 -2.32 2.80 -0.92
CA ASP A 273 -0.95 3.06 -0.47
C ASP A 273 0.04 2.00 -0.98
N ILE A 274 -0.35 0.73 -0.89
CA ILE A 274 0.47 -0.42 -1.29
C ILE A 274 0.56 -0.54 -2.82
N TYR A 275 -0.56 -0.53 -3.53
CA TYR A 275 -0.61 -1.00 -4.92
C TYR A 275 -0.64 0.10 -5.98
N LEU A 276 -0.75 1.38 -5.62
CA LEU A 276 -0.77 2.47 -6.61
C LEU A 276 0.53 2.55 -7.45
N ALA A 277 1.69 2.25 -6.84
CA ALA A 277 2.94 2.15 -7.57
C ALA A 277 2.93 0.97 -8.56
N LEU A 278 2.37 -0.16 -8.16
CA LEU A 278 2.22 -1.35 -8.99
C LEU A 278 1.26 -1.07 -10.16
N LEU A 279 0.14 -0.39 -9.93
CA LEU A 279 -0.77 0.08 -10.99
C LEU A 279 -0.03 0.92 -12.03
N ARG A 280 0.77 1.91 -11.62
CA ARG A 280 1.55 2.74 -12.56
C ARG A 280 2.51 1.90 -13.40
N GLN A 281 3.17 0.92 -12.80
CA GLN A 281 4.07 0.01 -13.52
C GLN A 281 3.28 -0.88 -14.52
N ARG A 282 2.16 -1.46 -14.09
CA ARG A 282 1.29 -2.28 -14.94
C ARG A 282 0.69 -1.50 -16.10
N LEU A 283 0.35 -0.24 -15.87
CA LEU A 283 -0.14 0.67 -16.91
C LEU A 283 0.91 0.90 -18.00
N GLN A 284 2.19 1.06 -17.63
CA GLN A 284 3.28 1.17 -18.61
C GLN A 284 3.40 -0.10 -19.47
N LEU A 285 3.27 -1.28 -18.86
CA LEU A 285 3.28 -2.56 -19.58
C LEU A 285 2.08 -2.69 -20.53
N LEU A 286 0.87 -2.33 -20.08
CA LEU A 286 -0.32 -2.31 -20.92
C LEU A 286 -0.16 -1.37 -22.12
N ALA A 287 0.29 -0.13 -21.88
CA ALA A 287 0.49 0.88 -22.91
C ALA A 287 1.53 0.45 -23.96
N ALA A 288 2.63 -0.18 -23.53
CA ALA A 288 3.65 -0.70 -24.43
C ALA A 288 3.14 -1.84 -25.35
N ASN A 289 2.07 -2.54 -24.95
CA ASN A 289 1.48 -3.66 -25.68
C ASN A 289 0.16 -3.30 -26.38
N ALA A 290 -0.32 -2.05 -26.26
CA ALA A 290 -1.55 -1.57 -26.89
C ALA A 290 -1.38 -1.15 -28.37
N GLY A 291 -0.18 -1.28 -28.93
CA GLY A 291 0.21 -0.84 -30.28
C GLY A 291 0.13 -1.90 -31.37
#